data_AF-A0A6N6RZD8-F1
#
_entry.id   AF-A0A6N6RZD8-F1
#
_cell.length_a   1.000
_cell.length_b   1.000
_cell.length_c   1.000
_cell.angle_alpha   90.00
_cell.angle_beta   90.00
_cell.angle_gamma   90.00
#
_symmetry.space_group_name_H-M   'P 1'
#
loop_
_entity.id
_entity.type
_entity.pdbx_description
1 polymer ?
#
loop_
_entity_poly.entity_id
_entity_poly.type
_entity_poly.pdbx_seq_one_letter_code
_entity_poly.pdbx_strand_id
1 'polypeptide(L)'
;MKNHEIASLFERIANILELKGENTFRINSYRKAARVIGDLTEDIEEIAKAQKLTDIPGIGEGTAEKIIEYINTVKMAKYEEVKEGISEETVALMQIPGLGPKTVAMLNRELGIVGLNDLERALQEGKLKGLFGIGEKKIENIVKGIELFKTSQQRISIGIAYPIVKRIIAELRHNAQIKDVQAAGSLRRMRETVGDIDILVSGAKGADIVKSFVGMRGVTQVLAAGDTKGSVRVEEGVQVDMRVVREDEFGSALQYFT
;
A
#
# COMPACT_ATOMS: atom_id res chain seq x y z
N MET A 1 -11.09 -3.42 -18.30
CA MET A 1 -10.97 -2.55 -19.49
C MET A 1 -9.58 -1.95 -19.48
N LYS A 2 -8.89 -1.91 -20.64
CA LYS A 2 -7.52 -1.38 -20.73
C LYS A 2 -7.42 0.11 -20.39
N ASN A 3 -8.56 0.83 -20.33
CA ASN A 3 -8.66 2.23 -19.91
C ASN A 3 -7.86 2.51 -18.62
N HIS A 4 -8.10 1.74 -17.55
CA HIS A 4 -7.43 1.99 -16.27
C HIS A 4 -5.93 1.68 -16.31
N GLU A 5 -5.51 0.69 -17.08
CA GLU A 5 -4.09 0.36 -17.25
C GLU A 5 -3.36 1.48 -18.00
N ILE A 6 -3.92 1.95 -19.10
CA ILE A 6 -3.37 3.03 -19.92
C ILE A 6 -3.37 4.35 -19.13
N ALA A 7 -4.45 4.64 -18.42
CA ALA A 7 -4.53 5.82 -17.55
C ALA A 7 -3.44 5.78 -16.45
N SER A 8 -3.27 4.64 -15.79
CA SER A 8 -2.21 4.43 -14.79
C SER A 8 -0.82 4.62 -15.40
N LEU A 9 -0.59 4.15 -16.62
CA LEU A 9 0.69 4.31 -17.31
C LEU A 9 1.00 5.78 -17.63
N PHE A 10 0.03 6.53 -18.16
CA PHE A 10 0.19 7.97 -18.41
C PHE A 10 0.40 8.77 -17.12
N GLU A 11 -0.29 8.40 -16.04
CA GLU A 11 -0.09 9.01 -14.72
C GLU A 11 1.34 8.74 -14.20
N ARG A 12 1.86 7.53 -14.37
CA ARG A 12 3.25 7.19 -14.02
C ARG A 12 4.25 7.98 -14.86
N ILE A 13 4.03 8.13 -16.17
CA ILE A 13 4.86 8.97 -17.03
C ILE A 13 4.88 10.41 -16.51
N ALA A 14 3.72 10.98 -16.21
CA ALA A 14 3.63 12.34 -15.67
C ALA A 14 4.39 12.50 -14.35
N ASN A 15 4.24 11.53 -13.44
CA ASN A 15 4.94 11.51 -12.16
C ASN A 15 6.47 11.45 -12.33
N ILE A 16 6.95 10.60 -13.24
CA ILE A 16 8.38 10.49 -13.53
C ILE A 16 8.93 11.77 -14.16
N LEU A 17 8.23 12.37 -15.11
CA LEU A 17 8.62 13.64 -15.72
C LEU A 17 8.66 14.77 -14.69
N GLU A 18 7.67 14.81 -13.80
CA GLU A 18 7.64 15.77 -12.70
C GLU A 18 8.80 15.55 -11.72
N LEU A 19 9.17 14.30 -11.47
CA LEU A 19 10.33 13.95 -10.66
C LEU A 19 11.65 14.43 -11.30
N LYS A 20 11.77 14.29 -12.62
CA LYS A 20 12.93 14.79 -13.41
C LYS A 20 12.95 16.31 -13.57
N GLY A 21 11.92 17.03 -13.14
CA GLY A 21 11.81 18.48 -13.32
C GLY A 21 11.59 18.88 -14.78
N GLU A 22 10.98 18.01 -15.57
CA GLU A 22 10.69 18.24 -16.99
C GLU A 22 9.60 19.31 -17.19
N ASN A 23 9.37 19.66 -18.45
CA ASN A 23 8.45 20.74 -18.82
C ASN A 23 7.00 20.51 -18.29
N THR A 24 6.47 21.49 -17.55
CA THR A 24 5.13 21.47 -16.94
C THR A 24 3.99 21.26 -17.94
N PHE A 25 4.13 21.76 -19.17
CA PHE A 25 3.12 21.55 -20.22
C PHE A 25 3.04 20.07 -20.61
N ARG A 26 4.18 19.39 -20.76
CA ARG A 26 4.22 17.94 -21.06
C ARG A 26 3.63 17.12 -19.90
N ILE A 27 4.02 17.43 -18.66
CA ILE A 27 3.48 16.78 -17.46
C ILE A 27 1.95 16.90 -17.44
N ASN A 28 1.43 18.12 -17.60
CA ASN A 28 -0.01 18.38 -17.58
C ASN A 28 -0.74 17.69 -18.74
N SER A 29 -0.12 17.58 -19.92
CA SER A 29 -0.68 16.84 -21.05
C SER A 29 -0.88 15.36 -20.71
N TYR A 30 0.11 14.72 -20.09
CA TYR A 30 0.00 13.32 -19.67
C TYR A 30 -1.01 13.12 -18.53
N ARG A 31 -1.04 14.02 -17.53
CA ARG A 31 -2.07 13.99 -16.48
C ARG A 31 -3.48 14.15 -17.05
N LYS A 32 -3.64 15.03 -18.04
CA LYS A 32 -4.92 15.23 -18.74
C LYS A 32 -5.32 13.96 -19.48
N ALA A 33 -4.39 13.34 -20.22
CA ALA A 33 -4.65 12.08 -20.91
C ALA A 33 -5.05 10.96 -19.93
N ALA A 34 -4.31 10.79 -18.83
CA ALA A 34 -4.61 9.81 -17.80
C ALA A 34 -6.03 9.98 -17.24
N ARG A 35 -6.40 11.21 -16.87
CA ARG A 35 -7.73 11.52 -16.35
C ARG A 35 -8.83 11.23 -17.38
N VAL A 36 -8.68 11.77 -18.59
CA VAL A 36 -9.68 11.63 -19.65
C VAL A 36 -9.91 10.15 -19.96
N ILE A 37 -8.85 9.36 -20.11
CA ILE A 37 -8.94 7.91 -20.39
C ILE A 37 -9.55 7.15 -19.21
N GLY A 38 -9.18 7.50 -17.98
CA GLY A 38 -9.71 6.87 -16.77
C GLY A 38 -11.21 7.13 -16.54
N ASP A 39 -11.72 8.27 -17.01
CA ASP A 39 -13.12 8.68 -16.89
C ASP A 39 -13.99 8.16 -18.07
N LEU A 40 -13.41 7.51 -19.08
CA LEU A 40 -14.17 6.95 -20.21
C LEU A 40 -15.05 5.78 -19.77
N THR A 41 -16.33 5.82 -20.16
CA THR A 41 -17.28 4.72 -19.99
C THR A 41 -17.18 3.68 -21.11
N GLU A 42 -16.71 4.09 -22.28
CA GLU A 42 -16.50 3.23 -23.45
C GLU A 42 -15.12 2.58 -23.41
N ASP A 43 -14.99 1.38 -23.99
CA ASP A 43 -13.68 0.70 -24.07
C ASP A 43 -12.77 1.43 -25.05
N ILE A 44 -11.59 1.82 -24.56
CA ILE A 44 -10.58 2.50 -25.37
C ILE A 44 -10.11 1.66 -26.56
N GLU A 45 -10.20 0.33 -26.47
CA GLU A 45 -9.88 -0.56 -27.60
C GLU A 45 -10.90 -0.44 -28.74
N GLU A 46 -12.18 -0.25 -28.41
CA GLU A 46 -13.23 -0.06 -29.43
C GLU A 46 -13.13 1.32 -30.08
N ILE A 47 -12.83 2.36 -29.29
CA ILE A 47 -12.57 3.70 -29.83
C ILE A 47 -11.33 3.70 -30.74
N ALA A 48 -10.28 2.96 -30.36
CA ALA A 48 -9.07 2.79 -31.17
C ALA A 48 -9.36 2.08 -32.49
N LYS A 49 -10.14 0.98 -32.48
CA LYS A 49 -10.57 0.28 -33.71
C LYS A 49 -11.37 1.19 -34.64
N ALA A 50 -12.21 2.06 -34.08
CA ALA A 50 -12.98 3.04 -34.84
C ALA A 50 -12.14 4.23 -35.36
N GLN A 51 -10.84 4.30 -35.03
CA GLN A 51 -9.94 5.41 -35.35
C GLN A 51 -10.40 6.77 -34.80
N LYS A 52 -11.06 6.77 -33.64
CA LYS A 52 -11.65 7.97 -33.01
C LYS A 52 -10.92 8.44 -31.75
N LEU A 53 -9.68 7.99 -31.53
CA LEU A 53 -8.93 8.36 -30.32
C LEU A 53 -8.68 9.88 -30.22
N THR A 54 -8.45 10.54 -31.35
CA THR A 54 -8.19 11.98 -31.44
C THR A 54 -9.46 12.83 -31.33
N ASP A 55 -10.65 12.21 -31.45
CA ASP A 55 -11.92 12.87 -31.17
C ASP A 55 -12.12 13.09 -29.66
N ILE A 56 -11.39 12.35 -28.82
CA ILE A 56 -11.48 12.46 -27.37
C ILE A 56 -10.81 13.77 -26.91
N PRO A 57 -11.55 14.69 -26.24
CA PRO A 57 -11.00 15.98 -25.83
C PRO A 57 -9.80 15.83 -24.87
N GLY A 58 -8.62 16.25 -25.33
CA GLY A 58 -7.38 16.14 -24.55
C GLY A 58 -6.45 15.01 -24.99
N ILE A 59 -6.84 14.22 -25.99
CA ILE A 59 -6.00 13.23 -26.65
C ILE A 59 -5.62 13.76 -28.03
N GLY A 60 -4.35 14.12 -28.21
CA GLY A 60 -3.79 14.47 -29.53
C GLY A 60 -3.10 13.28 -30.19
N GLU A 61 -2.64 13.46 -31.43
CA GLU A 61 -1.97 12.42 -32.25
C GLU A 61 -0.89 11.64 -31.47
N GLY A 62 0.06 12.35 -30.86
CA GLY A 62 1.15 11.69 -30.13
C GLY A 62 0.70 10.94 -28.87
N THR A 63 -0.49 11.21 -28.34
CA THR A 63 -1.09 10.41 -27.23
C THR A 63 -1.84 9.21 -27.81
N ALA A 64 -2.58 9.41 -28.91
CA ALA A 64 -3.26 8.33 -29.63
C ALA A 64 -2.29 7.25 -30.12
N GLU A 65 -1.14 7.62 -30.67
CA GLU A 65 -0.08 6.69 -31.07
C GLU A 65 0.38 5.80 -29.90
N LYS A 66 0.57 6.37 -28.71
CA LYS A 66 1.01 5.64 -27.51
C LYS A 66 -0.07 4.71 -26.97
N ILE A 67 -1.33 5.11 -27.10
CA ILE A 67 -2.49 4.26 -26.77
C ILE A 67 -2.50 3.04 -27.71
N ILE A 68 -2.38 3.27 -29.02
CA ILE A 68 -2.35 2.20 -30.03
C ILE A 68 -1.16 1.27 -29.80
N GLU A 69 0.02 1.82 -29.52
CA GLU A 69 1.23 1.05 -29.19
C GLU A 69 0.98 0.11 -27.99
N TYR A 70 0.42 0.63 -26.90
CA TYR A 70 0.12 -0.17 -25.71
C TYR A 70 -0.94 -1.23 -25.99
N ILE A 71 -1.99 -0.91 -26.74
CA ILE A 71 -3.03 -1.88 -27.09
C ILE A 71 -2.44 -3.08 -27.85
N ASN A 72 -1.52 -2.81 -28.79
CA ASN A 72 -0.92 -3.82 -29.65
C ASN A 72 0.23 -4.61 -28.99
N THR A 73 1.01 -3.98 -28.12
CA THR A 73 2.27 -4.56 -27.60
C THR A 73 2.29 -4.81 -26.10
N VAL A 74 1.31 -4.27 -25.37
CA VAL A 74 1.26 -4.22 -23.89
C VAL A 74 2.49 -3.48 -23.30
N LYS A 75 3.15 -2.66 -24.12
CA LYS A 75 4.31 -1.84 -23.75
C LYS A 75 4.12 -0.43 -24.31
N MET A 76 4.77 0.54 -23.68
CA MET A 76 4.79 1.91 -24.16
C MET A 76 6.23 2.41 -24.11
N ALA A 77 6.85 2.61 -25.27
CA ALA A 77 8.26 3.01 -25.36
C ALA A 77 8.55 4.28 -24.57
N LYS A 78 7.59 5.22 -24.53
CA LYS A 78 7.75 6.45 -23.74
C LYS A 78 7.87 6.19 -22.25
N TYR A 79 7.19 5.19 -21.71
CA TYR A 79 7.30 4.83 -20.31
C TYR A 79 8.71 4.30 -19.98
N GLU A 80 9.24 3.42 -20.84
CA GLU A 80 10.60 2.89 -20.68
C GLU A 80 11.64 4.01 -20.77
N GLU A 81 11.52 4.89 -21.77
CA GLU A 81 12.41 6.05 -21.97
C GLU A 81 12.42 6.97 -20.73
N VAL A 82 11.25 7.30 -20.17
CA VAL A 82 11.23 8.19 -19.01
C VAL A 82 11.71 7.48 -17.73
N LYS A 83 11.57 6.15 -17.64
CA LYS A 83 12.07 5.35 -16.50
C LYS A 83 13.60 5.28 -16.47
N GLU A 84 14.29 5.44 -17.61
CA GLU A 84 15.76 5.42 -17.66
C GLU A 84 16.38 6.44 -16.68
N GLY A 85 17.36 5.97 -15.90
CA GLY A 85 18.07 6.79 -14.92
C GLY A 85 17.33 7.00 -13.59
N ILE A 86 16.16 6.39 -13.38
CA ILE A 86 15.45 6.40 -12.09
C ILE A 86 15.45 5.01 -11.48
N SER A 87 15.88 4.90 -10.21
CA SER A 87 15.86 3.64 -9.49
C SER A 87 14.44 3.21 -9.13
N GLU A 88 14.18 1.91 -9.02
CA GLU A 88 12.87 1.42 -8.63
C GLU A 88 12.49 1.85 -7.22
N GLU A 89 13.47 2.01 -6.32
CA GLU A 89 13.22 2.53 -4.97
C GLU A 89 12.72 3.98 -5.01
N THR A 90 13.24 4.80 -5.92
CA THR A 90 12.78 6.20 -6.07
C THR A 90 11.34 6.25 -6.61
N VAL A 91 11.00 5.35 -7.54
CA VAL A 91 9.62 5.21 -8.03
C VAL A 91 8.69 4.73 -6.91
N ALA A 92 9.13 3.79 -6.08
CA ALA A 92 8.37 3.27 -4.96
C ALA A 92 8.04 4.37 -3.92
N LEU A 93 8.93 5.35 -3.71
CA LEU A 93 8.65 6.48 -2.82
C LEU A 93 7.40 7.29 -3.23
N MET A 94 7.13 7.41 -4.54
CA MET A 94 5.95 8.12 -5.04
C MET A 94 4.64 7.36 -4.79
N GLN A 95 4.71 6.08 -4.43
CA GLN A 95 3.53 5.29 -4.06
C GLN A 95 3.16 5.45 -2.58
N ILE A 96 4.04 6.07 -1.77
CA ILE A 96 3.78 6.33 -0.36
C ILE A 96 2.72 7.43 -0.25
N PRO A 97 1.57 7.19 0.39
CA PRO A 97 0.54 8.21 0.57
C PRO A 97 1.13 9.47 1.23
N GLY A 98 0.86 10.63 0.64
CA GLY A 98 1.42 11.91 1.11
C GLY A 98 2.78 12.29 0.52
N LEU A 99 3.45 11.40 -0.22
CA LEU A 99 4.62 11.72 -1.04
C LEU A 99 4.26 11.80 -2.52
N GLY A 100 3.98 13.02 -2.98
CA GLY A 100 3.87 13.29 -4.42
C GLY A 100 5.23 13.43 -5.11
N PRO A 101 5.29 13.34 -6.45
CA PRO A 101 6.55 13.41 -7.22
C PRO A 101 7.39 14.65 -6.93
N LYS A 102 6.76 15.83 -6.77
CA LYS A 102 7.45 17.07 -6.39
C LYS A 102 8.16 16.96 -5.03
N THR A 103 7.54 16.28 -4.08
CA THR A 103 8.13 16.11 -2.75
C THR A 103 9.28 15.11 -2.82
N VAL A 104 9.13 14.01 -3.57
CA VAL A 104 10.21 13.04 -3.80
C VAL A 104 11.40 13.69 -4.52
N ALA A 105 11.15 14.48 -5.58
CA ALA A 105 12.18 15.22 -6.30
C ALA A 105 12.95 16.19 -5.40
N MET A 106 12.23 16.91 -4.53
CA MET A 106 12.86 17.81 -3.56
C MET A 106 13.69 17.04 -2.54
N LEU A 107 13.16 15.95 -1.97
CA LEU A 107 13.90 15.10 -1.03
C LEU A 107 15.14 14.46 -1.67
N ASN A 108 15.05 14.10 -2.95
CA ASN A 108 16.18 13.59 -3.72
C ASN A 108 17.25 14.67 -3.91
N ARG A 109 16.87 15.89 -4.31
CA ARG A 109 17.81 17.00 -4.54
C ARG A 109 18.45 17.54 -3.28
N GLU A 110 17.65 17.77 -2.23
CA GLU A 110 18.12 18.43 -1.00
C GLU A 110 18.79 17.46 -0.03
N LEU A 111 18.34 16.20 0.03
CA LEU A 111 18.79 15.21 1.02
C LEU A 111 19.39 13.93 0.42
N GLY A 112 19.42 13.79 -0.90
CA GLY A 112 19.93 12.58 -1.56
C GLY A 112 19.08 11.33 -1.33
N ILE A 113 17.81 11.49 -0.96
CA ILE A 113 16.91 10.35 -0.69
C ILE A 113 16.53 9.67 -2.00
N VAL A 114 16.93 8.41 -2.16
CA VAL A 114 16.64 7.57 -3.34
C VAL A 114 15.79 6.34 -3.02
N GLY A 115 15.50 6.09 -1.73
CA GLY A 115 14.67 4.97 -1.33
C GLY A 115 14.09 5.10 0.07
N LEU A 116 13.28 4.10 0.45
CA LEU A 116 12.54 4.09 1.71
C LEU A 116 13.47 4.16 2.94
N ASN A 117 14.57 3.40 2.94
CA ASN A 117 15.52 3.38 4.05
C ASN A 117 16.16 4.76 4.28
N ASP A 118 16.48 5.48 3.20
CA ASP A 118 17.04 6.84 3.31
C ASP A 118 16.02 7.81 3.89
N LEU A 119 14.77 7.71 3.45
CA LEU A 119 13.67 8.53 3.96
C LEU A 119 13.45 8.29 5.46
N GLU A 120 13.44 7.04 5.91
CA GLU A 120 13.26 6.69 7.31
C GLU A 120 14.42 7.21 8.18
N ARG A 121 15.66 7.05 7.72
CA ARG A 121 16.83 7.61 8.40
C ARG A 121 16.77 9.14 8.49
N ALA A 122 16.40 9.81 7.40
CA ALA A 122 16.28 11.26 7.39
C ALA A 122 15.16 11.78 8.30
N LEU A 123 14.07 11.01 8.47
CA LEU A 123 13.01 11.30 9.44
C LEU A 123 13.51 11.15 10.88
N GLN A 124 14.22 10.07 11.19
CA GLN A 124 14.79 9.82 12.52
C GLN A 124 15.81 10.89 12.93
N GLU A 125 16.66 11.30 11.99
CA GLU A 125 17.66 12.36 12.19
C GLU A 125 17.05 13.77 12.17
N GLY A 126 15.75 13.90 11.91
CA GLY A 126 15.06 15.19 11.86
C GLY A 126 15.42 16.08 10.66
N LYS A 127 16.10 15.54 9.64
CA LYS A 127 16.58 16.28 8.45
C LYS A 127 15.47 16.88 7.60
N LEU A 128 14.25 16.35 7.71
CA LEU A 128 13.08 16.90 7.00
C LEU A 128 12.55 18.20 7.64
N LYS A 129 12.91 18.49 8.90
CA LYS A 129 12.48 19.72 9.57
C LYS A 129 13.21 20.92 8.98
N GLY A 130 12.47 21.95 8.60
CA GLY A 130 13.03 23.19 8.04
C GLY A 130 13.17 23.21 6.52
N LEU A 131 12.88 22.09 5.82
CA LEU A 131 12.78 22.10 4.37
C LEU A 131 11.56 22.92 3.92
N PHE A 132 11.76 23.79 2.93
CA PHE A 132 10.70 24.63 2.39
C PHE A 132 9.54 23.78 1.87
N GLY A 133 8.32 24.04 2.37
CA GLY A 133 7.13 23.27 2.01
C GLY A 133 6.95 21.93 2.74
N ILE A 134 7.78 21.64 3.76
CA ILE A 134 7.59 20.53 4.71
C ILE A 134 7.40 21.11 6.12
N GLY A 135 6.13 21.25 6.52
CA GLY A 135 5.75 21.54 7.91
C GLY A 135 5.50 20.25 8.71
N GLU A 136 5.30 20.40 10.03
CA GLU A 136 5.10 19.28 10.96
C GLU A 136 3.97 18.34 10.52
N LYS A 137 2.81 18.88 10.14
CA LYS A 137 1.68 18.09 9.64
C LYS A 137 2.03 17.25 8.41
N LYS A 138 2.91 17.76 7.54
CA LYS A 138 3.35 17.02 6.35
C LYS A 138 4.30 15.88 6.75
N ILE A 139 5.18 16.10 7.73
CA ILE A 139 6.03 15.06 8.30
C ILE A 139 5.18 13.95 8.93
N GLU A 140 4.17 14.31 9.75
CA GLU A 140 3.23 13.33 10.32
C GLU A 140 2.53 12.49 9.25
N ASN A 141 2.05 13.14 8.18
CA ASN A 141 1.41 12.44 7.06
C ASN A 141 2.38 11.51 6.32
N ILE A 142 3.64 11.93 6.14
CA ILE A 142 4.69 11.10 5.54
C ILE A 142 4.94 9.85 6.40
N VAL A 143 5.07 10.01 7.71
CA VAL A 143 5.28 8.88 8.64
C VAL A 143 4.11 7.90 8.56
N LYS A 144 2.87 8.39 8.66
CA LYS A 144 1.66 7.54 8.49
C LYS A 144 1.60 6.88 7.12
N GLY A 145 2.01 7.59 6.07
CA GLY A 145 2.09 7.07 4.71
C GLY A 145 3.08 5.91 4.60
N ILE A 146 4.25 6.03 5.22
CA ILE A 146 5.27 4.96 5.26
C ILE A 146 4.72 3.72 5.93
N GLU A 147 4.04 3.85 7.07
CA GLU A 147 3.41 2.72 7.77
C GLU A 147 2.40 2.01 6.86
N LEU A 148 1.47 2.76 6.24
CA LEU A 148 0.49 2.20 5.32
C LEU A 148 1.14 1.52 4.11
N PHE A 149 2.18 2.13 3.55
CA PHE A 149 2.92 1.56 2.42
C PHE A 149 3.57 0.22 2.79
N LYS A 150 4.22 0.15 3.95
CA LYS A 150 4.82 -1.09 4.47
C LYS A 150 3.78 -2.17 4.71
N THR A 151 2.64 -1.84 5.30
CA THR A 151 1.54 -2.80 5.49
C THR A 151 0.94 -3.26 4.16
N SER A 152 0.88 -2.37 3.14
CA SER A 152 0.35 -2.70 1.81
C SER A 152 1.26 -3.66 1.01
N GLN A 153 2.58 -3.53 1.17
CA GLN A 153 3.57 -4.42 0.56
C GLN A 153 3.54 -5.83 1.16
N GLN A 154 3.02 -5.98 2.38
CA GLN A 154 2.94 -7.26 3.10
C GLN A 154 1.58 -7.95 2.96
N ARG A 155 0.72 -7.49 2.04
CA ARG A 155 -0.60 -8.08 1.88
C ARG A 155 -0.53 -9.45 1.23
N ILE A 156 -1.27 -10.40 1.78
CA ILE A 156 -1.40 -11.77 1.28
C ILE A 156 -2.83 -12.05 0.83
N SER A 157 -3.00 -13.04 -0.05
CA SER A 157 -4.32 -13.53 -0.42
C SER A 157 -5.06 -14.06 0.80
N ILE A 158 -6.36 -13.78 0.89
CA ILE A 158 -7.23 -14.40 1.91
C ILE A 158 -7.20 -15.92 1.85
N GLY A 159 -6.94 -16.51 0.67
CA GLY A 159 -6.77 -17.96 0.51
C GLY A 159 -5.56 -18.54 1.26
N ILE A 160 -4.53 -17.72 1.49
CA ILE A 160 -3.35 -18.08 2.29
C ILE A 160 -3.61 -17.76 3.77
N ALA A 161 -4.15 -16.56 4.05
CA ALA A 161 -4.36 -16.09 5.41
C ALA A 161 -5.38 -16.92 6.19
N TYR A 162 -6.54 -17.21 5.57
CA TYR A 162 -7.68 -17.79 6.27
C TYR A 162 -7.39 -19.18 6.88
N PRO A 163 -6.72 -20.13 6.19
CA PRO A 163 -6.30 -21.40 6.80
C PRO A 163 -5.38 -21.23 8.01
N ILE A 164 -4.42 -20.28 7.93
CA ILE A 164 -3.48 -19.99 9.02
C ILE A 164 -4.24 -19.51 10.26
N VAL A 165 -5.15 -18.53 10.09
CA VAL A 165 -5.94 -17.98 11.20
C VAL A 165 -6.88 -19.02 11.79
N LYS A 166 -7.53 -19.82 10.94
CA LYS A 166 -8.43 -20.87 11.40
C LYS A 166 -7.71 -21.88 12.31
N ARG A 167 -6.47 -22.24 11.97
CA ARG A 167 -5.60 -23.10 12.78
C ARG A 167 -5.22 -22.44 14.11
N ILE A 168 -4.79 -21.19 14.09
CA ILE A 168 -4.44 -20.43 15.30
C ILE A 168 -5.65 -20.32 16.24
N ILE A 169 -6.82 -19.93 15.72
CA ILE A 169 -8.04 -19.80 16.52
C ILE A 169 -8.45 -21.16 17.10
N ALA A 170 -8.34 -22.25 16.34
CA ALA A 170 -8.66 -23.59 16.84
C ALA A 170 -7.75 -23.99 18.01
N GLU A 171 -6.45 -23.71 17.93
CA GLU A 171 -5.51 -24.01 19.01
C GLU A 171 -5.74 -23.11 20.24
N LEU A 172 -6.00 -21.81 20.05
CA LEU A 172 -6.35 -20.89 21.14
C LEU A 172 -7.61 -21.34 21.90
N ARG A 173 -8.62 -21.91 21.22
CA ARG A 173 -9.84 -22.42 21.88
C ARG A 173 -9.59 -23.54 22.88
N HIS A 174 -8.44 -24.22 22.83
CA HIS A 174 -8.08 -25.23 23.82
C HIS A 174 -7.57 -24.63 25.14
N ASN A 175 -7.25 -23.33 25.18
CA ASN A 175 -6.85 -22.64 26.39
C ASN A 175 -8.09 -22.32 27.25
N ALA A 176 -8.21 -22.97 28.41
CA ALA A 176 -9.34 -22.79 29.33
C ALA A 176 -9.49 -21.38 29.90
N GLN A 177 -8.49 -20.51 29.76
CA GLN A 177 -8.56 -19.11 30.18
C GLN A 177 -9.26 -18.21 29.15
N ILE A 178 -9.40 -18.67 27.90
CA ILE A 178 -10.06 -17.95 26.81
C ILE A 178 -11.56 -18.24 26.84
N LYS A 179 -12.37 -17.18 26.79
CA LYS A 179 -13.82 -17.27 26.67
C LYS A 179 -14.28 -17.09 25.23
N ASP A 180 -13.88 -15.99 24.59
CA ASP A 180 -14.15 -15.71 23.19
C ASP A 180 -12.86 -15.52 22.40
N VAL A 181 -12.88 -15.94 21.14
CA VAL A 181 -11.79 -15.69 20.19
C VAL A 181 -12.36 -15.56 18.78
N GLN A 182 -12.02 -14.46 18.10
CA GLN A 182 -12.38 -14.21 16.71
C GLN A 182 -11.29 -13.46 15.96
N ALA A 183 -11.19 -13.74 14.66
CA ALA A 183 -10.46 -12.87 13.75
C ALA A 183 -11.20 -11.54 13.61
N ALA A 184 -10.47 -10.45 13.49
CA ALA A 184 -10.98 -9.11 13.22
C ALA A 184 -10.41 -8.58 11.89
N GLY A 185 -10.45 -7.26 11.72
CA GLY A 185 -9.79 -6.57 10.62
C GLY A 185 -10.27 -6.99 9.24
N SER A 186 -9.37 -6.85 8.27
CA SER A 186 -9.68 -7.07 6.85
C SER A 186 -10.05 -8.52 6.53
N LEU A 187 -9.54 -9.48 7.32
CA LEU A 187 -9.87 -10.90 7.19
C LEU A 187 -11.33 -11.18 7.58
N ARG A 188 -11.82 -10.60 8.68
CA ARG A 188 -13.24 -10.74 9.08
C ARG A 188 -14.19 -10.14 8.05
N ARG A 189 -13.78 -9.06 7.37
CA ARG A 189 -14.53 -8.42 6.28
C ARG A 189 -14.42 -9.16 4.94
N MET A 190 -13.78 -10.33 4.89
CA MET A 190 -13.58 -11.14 3.68
C MET A 190 -12.95 -10.35 2.51
N ARG A 191 -11.99 -9.46 2.80
CA ARG A 191 -11.26 -8.75 1.75
C ARG A 191 -10.37 -9.73 0.99
N GLU A 192 -10.33 -9.60 -0.34
CA GLU A 192 -9.57 -10.49 -1.24
C GLU A 192 -8.09 -10.62 -0.85
N THR A 193 -7.49 -9.51 -0.42
CA THR A 193 -6.17 -9.50 0.22
C THR A 193 -6.29 -8.98 1.64
N VAL A 194 -5.43 -9.45 2.53
CA VAL A 194 -5.35 -9.03 3.93
C VAL A 194 -3.93 -8.59 4.25
N GLY A 195 -3.76 -7.63 5.15
CA GLY A 195 -2.44 -7.18 5.61
C GLY A 195 -1.94 -8.04 6.76
N ASP A 196 -1.57 -7.40 7.86
CA ASP A 196 -1.51 -8.05 9.16
C ASP A 196 -2.88 -8.62 9.55
N ILE A 197 -2.81 -9.64 10.38
CA ILE A 197 -3.98 -10.39 10.85
C ILE A 197 -4.26 -10.00 12.29
N ASP A 198 -5.47 -9.49 12.53
CA ASP A 198 -5.95 -9.18 13.88
C ASP A 198 -6.75 -10.35 14.46
N ILE A 199 -6.41 -10.78 15.67
CA ILE A 199 -7.19 -11.72 16.48
C ILE A 199 -7.57 -11.04 17.80
N LEU A 200 -8.87 -11.03 18.10
CA LEU A 200 -9.38 -10.59 19.40
C LEU A 200 -9.71 -11.79 20.26
N VAL A 201 -9.33 -11.67 21.53
CA VAL A 201 -9.55 -12.67 22.58
C VAL A 201 -10.16 -12.01 23.81
N SER A 202 -11.16 -12.64 24.42
CA SER A 202 -11.58 -12.34 25.79
C SER A 202 -11.14 -13.47 26.73
N GLY A 203 -10.74 -13.15 27.94
CA GLY A 203 -10.31 -14.17 28.89
C GLY A 203 -9.68 -13.62 30.16
N ALA A 204 -9.53 -14.49 31.15
CA ALA A 204 -8.79 -14.15 32.37
C ALA A 204 -7.29 -14.29 32.13
N LYS A 205 -6.47 -13.53 32.86
CA LYS A 205 -4.99 -13.62 32.82
C LYS A 205 -4.39 -13.40 31.43
N GLY A 206 -4.58 -12.20 30.88
CA GLY A 206 -4.10 -11.85 29.54
C GLY A 206 -2.61 -12.16 29.27
N ALA A 207 -1.74 -11.98 30.26
CA ALA A 207 -0.31 -12.33 30.13
C ALA A 207 -0.08 -13.82 29.82
N ASP A 208 -0.83 -14.72 30.46
CA ASP A 208 -0.76 -16.17 30.23
C ASP A 208 -1.30 -16.53 28.84
N ILE A 209 -2.40 -15.88 28.43
CA ILE A 209 -2.98 -16.03 27.08
C ILE A 209 -1.98 -15.58 26.00
N VAL A 210 -1.36 -14.41 26.17
CA VAL A 210 -0.33 -13.91 25.25
C VAL A 210 0.87 -14.84 25.23
N LYS A 211 1.33 -15.32 26.38
CA LYS A 211 2.43 -16.28 26.46
C LYS A 211 2.12 -17.58 25.71
N SER A 212 0.89 -18.09 25.81
CA SER A 212 0.43 -19.25 25.07
C SER A 212 0.45 -19.00 23.56
N PHE A 213 -0.05 -17.83 23.13
CA PHE A 213 -0.10 -17.43 21.72
C PHE A 213 1.29 -17.31 21.09
N VAL A 214 2.23 -16.64 21.76
CA VAL A 214 3.58 -16.45 21.20
C VAL A 214 4.42 -17.74 21.21
N GLY A 215 4.00 -18.76 21.96
CA GLY A 215 4.64 -20.07 22.03
C GLY A 215 4.02 -21.14 21.11
N MET A 216 3.04 -20.79 20.28
CA MET A 216 2.33 -21.74 19.40
C MET A 216 3.25 -22.36 18.35
N ARG A 217 2.93 -23.58 17.92
CA ARG A 217 3.65 -24.23 16.83
C ARG A 217 3.42 -23.46 15.53
N GLY A 218 4.50 -23.14 14.82
CA GLY A 218 4.46 -22.37 13.57
C GLY A 218 4.73 -20.88 13.75
N VAL A 219 4.92 -20.40 14.98
CA VAL A 219 5.54 -19.09 15.25
C VAL A 219 7.01 -19.15 14.84
N THR A 220 7.41 -18.29 13.92
CA THR A 220 8.80 -18.18 13.43
C THR A 220 9.54 -17.05 14.13
N GLN A 221 8.83 -15.99 14.56
CA GLN A 221 9.42 -14.86 15.27
C GLN A 221 8.39 -14.22 16.21
N VAL A 222 8.81 -13.84 17.41
CA VAL A 222 8.01 -13.01 18.32
C VAL A 222 8.39 -11.54 18.12
N LEU A 223 7.42 -10.70 17.77
CA LEU A 223 7.61 -9.26 17.51
C LEU A 223 7.30 -8.42 18.76
N ALA A 224 6.27 -8.81 19.52
CA ALA A 224 5.92 -8.21 20.80
C ALA A 224 5.17 -9.20 21.69
N ALA A 225 5.39 -9.12 23.00
CA ALA A 225 4.66 -9.88 24.00
C ALA A 225 4.49 -9.04 25.28
N GLY A 226 3.26 -8.82 25.70
CA GLY A 226 2.91 -8.13 26.94
C GLY A 226 1.60 -8.66 27.54
N ASP A 227 1.02 -7.91 28.47
CA ASP A 227 -0.14 -8.42 29.25
C ASP A 227 -1.45 -8.48 28.45
N THR A 228 -1.60 -7.62 27.45
CA THR A 228 -2.85 -7.51 26.65
C THR A 228 -2.60 -7.54 25.15
N LYS A 229 -1.34 -7.60 24.71
CA LYS A 229 -0.96 -7.63 23.30
C LYS A 229 0.12 -8.67 23.06
N GLY A 230 -0.08 -9.51 22.05
CA GLY A 230 0.95 -10.33 21.43
C GLY A 230 1.06 -10.00 19.94
N SER A 231 2.25 -10.08 19.37
CA SER A 231 2.49 -9.97 17.93
C SER A 231 3.56 -10.95 17.52
N VAL A 232 3.27 -11.75 16.51
CA VAL A 232 4.17 -12.79 16.00
C VAL A 232 4.22 -12.78 14.48
N ARG A 233 5.29 -13.35 13.95
CA ARG A 233 5.36 -13.80 12.57
C ARG A 233 5.21 -15.32 12.53
N VAL A 234 4.45 -15.82 11.57
CA VAL A 234 4.24 -17.25 11.33
C VAL A 234 4.78 -17.65 9.95
N GLU A 235 4.51 -18.88 9.52
CA GLU A 235 4.78 -19.40 8.17
C GLU A 235 4.30 -18.41 7.08
N GLU A 236 4.96 -18.41 5.91
CA GLU A 236 4.71 -17.47 4.80
C GLU A 236 4.97 -15.99 5.14
N GLY A 237 5.68 -15.71 6.25
CA GLY A 237 6.06 -14.36 6.65
C GLY A 237 4.91 -13.51 7.21
N VAL A 238 3.76 -14.14 7.45
CA VAL A 238 2.52 -13.48 7.84
C VAL A 238 2.63 -12.96 9.27
N GLN A 239 2.28 -11.68 9.48
CA GLN A 239 2.19 -11.11 10.81
C GLN A 239 0.79 -11.32 11.40
N VAL A 240 0.74 -11.78 12.64
CA VAL A 240 -0.49 -11.98 13.41
C VAL A 240 -0.39 -11.22 14.72
N ASP A 241 -1.30 -10.27 14.91
CA ASP A 241 -1.46 -9.47 16.11
C ASP A 241 -2.66 -10.00 16.90
N MET A 242 -2.46 -10.24 18.20
CA MET A 242 -3.49 -10.68 19.13
C MET A 242 -3.71 -9.61 20.20
N ARG A 243 -4.98 -9.29 20.48
CA ARG A 243 -5.38 -8.43 21.59
C ARG A 243 -6.29 -9.15 22.57
N VAL A 244 -5.95 -9.07 23.85
CA VAL A 244 -6.78 -9.58 24.95
C VAL A 244 -7.56 -8.41 25.54
N VAL A 245 -8.89 -8.54 25.59
CA VAL A 245 -9.81 -7.55 26.16
C VAL A 245 -10.64 -8.17 27.27
N ARG A 246 -11.31 -7.32 28.05
CA ARG A 246 -12.29 -7.82 29.02
C ARG A 246 -13.51 -8.40 28.30
N GLU A 247 -14.17 -9.35 28.95
CA GLU A 247 -15.32 -10.06 28.38
C GLU A 247 -16.48 -9.13 28.06
N ASP A 248 -16.76 -8.16 28.93
CA ASP A 248 -17.77 -7.12 28.73
C ASP A 248 -17.43 -6.11 27.63
N GLU A 249 -16.17 -6.07 27.19
CA GLU A 249 -15.68 -5.23 26.10
C GLU A 249 -15.55 -5.98 24.77
N PHE A 250 -15.76 -7.29 24.75
CA PHE A 250 -15.44 -8.10 23.57
C PHE A 250 -16.22 -7.66 22.32
N GLY A 251 -17.52 -7.38 22.46
CA GLY A 251 -18.36 -6.94 21.35
C GLY A 251 -17.97 -5.57 20.78
N SER A 252 -17.69 -4.59 21.66
CA SER A 252 -17.28 -3.24 21.25
C SER A 252 -15.88 -3.26 20.65
N ALA A 253 -14.95 -4.03 21.22
CA ALA A 253 -13.63 -4.25 20.65
C ALA A 253 -13.73 -4.91 19.26
N LEU A 254 -14.55 -5.95 19.11
CA LEU A 254 -14.72 -6.62 17.83
C LEU A 254 -15.22 -5.67 16.75
N GLN A 255 -16.13 -4.75 17.08
CA GLN A 255 -16.55 -3.70 16.16
C GLN A 255 -15.42 -2.72 15.85
N TYR A 256 -14.66 -2.25 16.85
CA TYR A 256 -13.57 -1.29 16.67
C TYR A 256 -12.44 -1.84 15.79
N PHE A 257 -12.08 -3.12 15.97
CA PHE A 257 -11.00 -3.77 15.24
C PHE A 257 -11.45 -4.38 13.89
N THR A 258 -12.73 -4.31 13.53
CA THR A 258 -13.26 -4.79 12.22
C THR A 258 -13.61 -3.63 11.32
#